data_AF-W2EGY6-F1
#
_entry.id   AF-W2EGY6-F1
#
_cell.length_a   1.000
_cell.length_b   1.000
_cell.length_c   1.000
_cell.angle_alpha   90.00
_cell.angle_beta   90.00
_cell.angle_gamma   90.00
#
_symmetry.space_group_name_H-M   'P 1'
#
loop_
_entity.id
_entity.type
_entity.pdbx_description
1 polymer ?
#
loop_
_entity_poly.entity_id
_entity_poly.type
_entity_poly.pdbx_seq_one_letter_code
_entity_poly.pdbx_strand_id
1 'polypeptide(L)' 'MPKDTAPCCRNCGGHGSVVVRQANNTTGTYTLATVTCPACSGTGTEAR' A
#
# COMPACT_ATOMS: atom_id res chain seq x y z
N MET A 1 -5.84 -21.19 15.69
CA MET A 1 -5.99 -20.96 14.24
C MET A 1 -4.70 -20.31 13.73
N PRO A 2 -3.74 -21.02 13.14
CA PRO A 2 -2.56 -20.38 12.58
C PRO A 2 -2.88 -19.97 11.14
N LYS A 3 -2.92 -18.66 10.87
CA LYS A 3 -2.84 -18.16 9.49
C LYS A 3 -1.36 -17.95 9.20
N ASP A 4 -0.70 -19.03 8.83
CA ASP A 4 0.66 -19.03 8.34
C ASP A 4 0.79 -18.08 7.15
N THR A 5 1.29 -16.88 7.45
CA THR A 5 2.61 -16.42 7.03
C THR A 5 2.99 -16.67 5.57
N ALA A 6 2.17 -16.22 4.61
CA ALA A 6 2.80 -15.65 3.43
C ALA A 6 3.60 -14.42 3.91
N PRO A 7 4.85 -14.17 3.43
CA PRO A 7 5.56 -12.94 3.72
C PRO A 7 4.82 -11.79 3.05
N CYS A 8 3.69 -11.37 3.61
CA CYS A 8 2.93 -10.25 3.13
C CYS A 8 3.66 -8.99 3.55
N CYS A 9 3.82 -8.06 2.61
CA CYS A 9 4.44 -6.77 2.91
C CYS A 9 3.71 -6.11 4.08
N ARG A 10 4.39 -5.93 5.22
CA ARG A 10 3.78 -5.37 6.45
C ARG A 10 3.26 -3.96 6.23
N ASN A 11 3.86 -3.24 5.29
CA ASN A 11 3.50 -1.87 4.97
C ASN A 11 2.17 -1.77 4.20
N CYS A 12 1.84 -2.75 3.35
CA CYS A 12 0.56 -2.78 2.64
C CYS A 12 -0.34 -3.96 3.04
N GLY A 13 0.00 -4.72 4.07
CA GLY A 13 -0.74 -5.91 4.51
C GLY A 13 -0.90 -6.99 3.44
N GLY A 14 -0.01 -7.06 2.44
CA GLY A 14 -0.15 -8.01 1.33
C GLY A 14 -0.83 -7.48 0.06
N HIS A 15 -1.34 -6.24 0.07
CA HIS A 15 -2.12 -5.71 -1.05
C HIS A 15 -1.30 -5.22 -2.25
N GLY A 16 0.01 -5.05 -2.11
CA GLY A 16 0.90 -4.48 -3.14
C GLY A 16 0.67 -2.99 -3.42
N SER A 17 -0.43 -2.42 -2.92
CA SER A 17 -0.82 -1.03 -3.12
C SER A 17 -1.30 -0.43 -1.81
N VAL A 18 -1.16 0.89 -1.69
CA VAL A 18 -1.63 1.67 -0.54
C VAL A 18 -2.46 2.84 -1.04
N VAL A 19 -3.52 3.16 -0.32
CA VAL A 19 -4.36 4.31 -0.64
C VAL A 19 -3.80 5.52 0.09
N VAL A 20 -3.35 6.52 -0.68
CA VAL A 20 -2.87 7.79 -0.15
C VAL A 20 -3.89 8.88 -0.41
N ARG A 21 -4.02 9.81 0.54
CA ARG A 21 -4.81 11.03 0.35
C ARG A 21 -3.89 12.06 -0.29
N GLN A 22 -4.15 12.38 -1.54
CA GLN A 22 -3.50 13.51 -2.20
C GLN A 22 -4.33 14.76 -1.95
N ALA A 23 -3.73 15.72 -1.25
CA ALA A 23 -4.29 17.05 -1.14
C ALA A 23 -4.08 17.77 -2.48
N ASN A 24 -5.16 18.14 -3.14
CA ASN A 24 -5.12 19.04 -4.27
C ASN A 24 -5.03 20.47 -3.72
N ASN A 25 -3.82 21.02 -3.74
CA ASN A 25 -3.55 22.37 -3.21
C ASN A 25 -4.25 23.47 -4.03
N THR A 26 -4.57 23.19 -5.29
CA THR A 26 -5.25 24.14 -6.18
C THR A 26 -6.73 24.26 -5.89
N THR A 27 -7.40 23.15 -5.51
CA THR A 27 -8.85 23.14 -5.26
C THR A 27 -9.23 23.00 -3.78
N GLY A 28 -8.25 22.76 -2.89
CA GLY A 28 -8.49 22.49 -1.47
C GLY A 28 -9.18 21.15 -1.21
N THR A 29 -9.28 20.28 -2.22
CA THR A 29 -9.95 18.98 -2.12
C THR A 29 -8.97 17.85 -1.85
N TYR A 30 -9.43 16.77 -1.24
CA TYR A 30 -8.64 15.56 -1.06
C TYR A 30 -9.12 14.51 -2.04
N THR A 31 -8.20 13.96 -2.82
CA THR A 31 -8.46 12.79 -3.67
C THR A 31 -7.79 11.57 -3.05
N LEU A 32 -8.45 10.42 -3.17
CA LEU A 32 -7.87 9.14 -2.81
C LEU A 32 -7.17 8.60 -4.05
N ALA A 33 -5.86 8.45 -3.97
CA ALA A 33 -5.06 7.85 -5.03
C ALA A 33 -4.48 6.53 -4.52
N THR A 34 -4.63 5.48 -5.34
CA THR A 34 -3.99 4.20 -5.07
C THR A 34 -2.60 4.24 -5.66
N VAL A 35 -1.59 4.15 -4.81
CA VAL A 35 -0.18 4.12 -5.23
C VAL A 35 0.43 2.77 -4.92
N THR A 36 1.40 2.37 -5.71
CA THR A 36 2.17 1.15 -5.52
C THR A 36 2.88 1.21 -4.17
N CYS A 37 2.81 0.14 -3.37
CA CYS A 37 3.46 0.13 -2.07
C CYS A 37 4.99 0.23 -2.28
N PRO A 38 5.66 1.25 -1.74
CA PRO A 38 7.09 1.44 -1.99
C PRO A 38 7.95 0.37 -1.31
N ALA A 39 7.46 -0.24 -0.22
CA ALA A 39 8.19 -1.25 0.53
C ALA A 39 8.30 -2.61 -0.18
N CYS A 40 7.30 -2.96 -0.99
CA CYS A 40 7.32 -4.19 -1.79
C CYS A 40 7.28 -3.93 -3.30
N SER A 41 7.39 -2.67 -3.72
CA SER A 41 7.34 -2.23 -5.11
C SER A 41 6.15 -2.79 -5.91
N GLY A 42 4.99 -3.02 -5.26
CA GLY A 42 3.81 -3.58 -5.94
C GLY A 42 3.64 -5.08 -5.85
N THR A 43 4.63 -5.80 -5.34
CA THR A 43 4.60 -7.27 -5.31
C THR A 43 3.69 -7.84 -4.22
N GLY A 44 3.27 -7.01 -3.25
CA GLY A 44 2.47 -7.44 -2.11
C GLY A 44 3.20 -8.38 -1.16
N THR A 45 4.48 -8.67 -1.41
CA THR A 45 5.27 -9.62 -0.62
C THR A 45 6.55 -8.96 -0.11
N GLU A 46 6.98 -9.32 1.10
CA GLU A 46 8.31 -8.89 1.58
C GLU A 46 9.33 -9.62 0.70
N ALA A 47 10.19 -8.87 -0.01
CA ALA A 47 11.30 -9.47 -0.73
C ALA A 47 12.23 -10.11 0.32
N ARG A 48 12.21 -11.45 0.38
CA ARG A 48 13.04 -12.22 1.29
C ARG A 48 14.51 -12.15 0.91
#